data_AF-A0A255PY00-F1
#
_entry.id   AF-A0A255PY00-F1
#
_cell.length_a   1.000
_cell.length_b   1.000
_cell.length_c   1.000
_cell.angle_alpha   90.00
_cell.angle_beta   90.00
_cell.angle_gamma   90.00
#
_symmetry.space_group_name_H-M   'P 1'
#
loop_
_entity.id
_entity.type
_entity.pdbx_description
1 polymer ?
#
loop_
_entity_poly.entity_id
_entity_poly.type
_entity_poly.pdbx_seq_one_letter_code
_entity_poly.pdbx_strand_id
1 'polypeptide(L)'
;MASGLDPVTIGDILTRIGARAGLDIRPTGHSPRRGLVTEPSRAGNPDAVTERQGGWAPGSKVMRRYRERDDGFRENALHWVL
;
A
#
# COMPACT_ATOMS: atom_id res chain seq x y z
N MET A 1 -27.90 -16.15 -1.64
CA MET A 1 -27.41 -14.87 -1.09
C MET A 1 -25.89 -14.94 -1.12
N ALA A 2 -25.20 -13.94 -1.66
CA ALA A 2 -23.73 -13.93 -1.62
C ALA A 2 -23.31 -13.91 -0.14
N SER A 3 -22.64 -14.96 0.31
CA SER A 3 -22.08 -15.03 1.66
C SER A 3 -20.85 -14.12 1.73
N GLY A 4 -20.73 -13.29 2.78
CA GLY A 4 -19.58 -12.42 2.98
C GLY A 4 -19.91 -11.16 3.79
N LEU A 5 -18.87 -10.50 4.30
CA LEU A 5 -18.99 -9.15 4.86
C LEU A 5 -19.13 -8.15 3.71
N ASP A 6 -20.07 -7.22 3.83
CA ASP A 6 -20.17 -6.13 2.85
C ASP A 6 -19.03 -5.11 3.03
N PRO A 7 -18.73 -4.31 1.99
CA PRO A 7 -17.63 -3.34 2.04
C PRO A 7 -17.75 -2.30 3.15
N VAL A 8 -18.97 -1.91 3.54
CA VAL A 8 -19.20 -0.94 4.63
C VAL A 8 -18.81 -1.59 5.96
N THR A 9 -19.27 -2.81 6.20
CA THR A 9 -18.90 -3.57 7.40
C THR A 9 -17.37 -3.75 7.53
N ILE A 10 -16.68 -4.03 6.42
CA ILE A 10 -15.20 -4.12 6.42
C ILE A 10 -14.57 -2.77 6.79
N GLY A 11 -15.06 -1.67 6.22
CA GLY A 11 -14.58 -0.32 6.54
C GLY A 11 -14.76 0.06 8.01
N ASP A 12 -15.89 -0.33 8.61
CA ASP A 12 -16.17 -0.11 10.02
C ASP A 12 -15.23 -0.91 10.92
N ILE A 13 -14.97 -2.18 10.57
CA ILE A 13 -14.01 -3.03 11.29
C ILE A 13 -12.62 -2.39 11.25
N LEU A 14 -12.15 -1.95 10.08
CA LEU A 14 -10.85 -1.30 9.93
C LEU A 14 -10.75 -0.03 10.77
N THR A 15 -11.77 0.82 10.72
CA THR A 15 -11.82 2.06 11.53
C THR A 15 -11.72 1.75 13.02
N ARG A 16 -12.47 0.76 13.51
CA ARG A 16 -12.44 0.34 14.93
C ARG A 16 -11.09 -0.22 15.35
N ILE A 17 -10.47 -1.06 14.51
CA ILE A 17 -9.14 -1.62 14.78
C ILE A 17 -8.09 -0.50 14.81
N GLY A 18 -8.15 0.46 13.89
CA GLY A 18 -7.26 1.61 13.87
C GLY A 18 -7.35 2.45 15.14
N ALA A 19 -8.57 2.75 15.59
CA ALA A 19 -8.79 3.47 16.85
C ALA A 19 -8.27 2.68 18.05
N ARG A 20 -8.51 1.36 18.09
CA ARG A 20 -8.00 0.49 19.17
C ARG A 20 -6.47 0.39 19.19
N ALA A 21 -5.84 0.47 18.03
CA ALA A 21 -4.39 0.47 17.88
C ALA A 21 -3.75 1.84 18.19
N GLY A 22 -4.55 2.87 18.49
CA GLY A 22 -4.05 4.22 18.77
C GLY A 22 -3.44 4.90 17.53
N LEU A 23 -3.92 4.58 16.33
CA LEU A 23 -3.45 5.25 15.12
C LEU A 23 -3.99 6.68 15.06
N ASP A 24 -3.12 7.64 14.74
CA ASP A 24 -3.49 9.05 14.51
C ASP A 24 -4.20 9.29 13.17
N ILE A 25 -4.50 8.22 12.44
CA ILE A 25 -5.20 8.24 11.16
C ILE A 25 -6.45 7.37 11.24
N ARG A 26 -7.44 7.68 10.40
CA ARG A 26 -8.59 6.80 10.16
C ARG A 26 -8.29 5.86 8.98
N PRO A 27 -7.94 4.58 9.20
CA PRO A 27 -7.74 3.65 8.09
C PRO A 27 -9.06 3.34 7.39
N THR A 28 -8.99 3.22 6.06
CA THR A 28 -10.09 2.75 5.21
C THR A 28 -9.64 1.49 4.47
N GLY A 29 -10.53 0.84 3.72
CA GLY A 29 -10.18 -0.36 2.94
C GLY A 29 -8.96 -0.20 2.02
N HIS A 30 -8.69 1.02 1.54
CA HIS A 30 -7.52 1.31 0.71
C HIS A 30 -6.21 1.50 1.50
N SER A 31 -6.29 1.80 2.80
CA SER A 31 -5.10 2.06 3.63
C SER A 31 -4.18 0.84 3.75
N PRO A 32 -4.67 -0.38 4.06
CA PRO A 32 -3.83 -1.58 4.06
C PRO A 32 -3.25 -1.90 2.67
N ARG A 33 -4.00 -1.63 1.60
CA ARG A 33 -3.54 -1.84 0.22
C ARG A 33 -2.38 -0.92 -0.15
N ARG A 34 -2.36 0.31 0.36
CA ARG A 34 -1.20 1.22 0.26
C ARG A 34 -0.02 0.67 1.06
N GLY A 35 -0.23 0.27 2.31
CA GLY A 35 0.82 -0.30 3.17
C GLY A 35 1.49 -1.54 2.56
N LEU A 36 0.73 -2.39 1.85
CA LEU A 36 1.26 -3.53 1.09
C LEU A 36 2.27 -3.12 0.00
N VAL A 37 2.23 -1.88 -0.48
CA VAL A 37 3.22 -1.36 -1.43
C VAL A 37 4.34 -0.63 -0.71
N THR A 38 4.00 0.26 0.23
CA THR A 38 4.96 1.15 0.90
C THR A 38 5.99 0.37 1.71
N GLU A 39 5.56 -0.59 2.54
CA GLU A 39 6.48 -1.28 3.46
C GLU A 39 7.48 -2.21 2.74
N PRO A 40 7.07 -3.04 1.75
CA PRO A 40 8.03 -3.81 0.96
C PRO A 40 9.00 -2.93 0.15
N SER A 41 8.53 -1.79 -0.39
CA SER A 41 9.40 -0.82 -1.06
C SER A 41 10.46 -0.26 -0.10
N ARG A 42 10.07 0.13 1.13
CA ARG A 42 11.03 0.56 2.17
C ARG A 42 12.07 -0.51 2.51
N ALA A 43 11.67 -1.77 2.49
CA ALA A 43 12.55 -2.92 2.71
C ALA A 43 13.43 -3.29 1.49
N GLY A 44 13.25 -2.63 0.34
CA GLY A 44 14.00 -2.92 -0.90
C GLY A 44 13.51 -4.16 -1.64
N ASN A 45 12.29 -4.64 -1.37
CA ASN A 45 11.73 -5.78 -2.07
C ASN A 45 11.40 -5.43 -3.53
N PRO A 46 11.57 -6.38 -4.48
CA PRO A 46 11.22 -6.14 -5.88
C PRO A 46 9.72 -5.92 -6.08
N ASP A 47 9.37 -4.94 -6.91
CA ASP A 47 7.97 -4.63 -7.28
C ASP A 47 7.20 -5.88 -7.75
N ALA A 48 7.85 -6.74 -8.52
CA ALA A 48 7.23 -7.94 -9.09
C ALA A 48 6.70 -8.92 -8.02
N VAL A 49 7.18 -8.84 -6.77
CA VAL A 49 6.65 -9.62 -5.64
C VAL A 49 5.35 -8.98 -5.14
N THR A 50 5.37 -7.67 -4.88
CA THR A 50 4.19 -6.90 -4.45
C THR A 50 3.07 -6.92 -5.50
N GLU A 51 3.42 -6.80 -6.78
CA GLU A 51 2.48 -6.86 -7.91
C GLU A 51 1.71 -8.17 -7.90
N ARG A 52 2.43 -9.30 -7.79
CA ARG A 52 1.82 -10.63 -7.70
C ARG A 52 0.97 -10.79 -6.44
N GLN A 53 1.47 -10.36 -5.28
CA GLN A 53 0.77 -10.54 -4.01
C GLN A 53 -0.51 -9.71 -3.91
N GLY A 54 -0.50 -8.45 -4.37
CA GLY A 54 -1.68 -7.59 -4.30
C GLY A 54 -2.54 -7.59 -5.57
N GLY A 55 -2.23 -8.43 -6.54
CA GLY A 55 -3.04 -8.64 -7.75
C GLY A 55 -2.99 -7.48 -8.75
N TRP A 56 -1.84 -6.84 -8.89
CA TRP A 56 -1.61 -5.84 -9.92
C TRP A 56 -0.98 -6.45 -11.16
N ALA A 57 -1.23 -5.82 -12.32
CA ALA A 57 -0.52 -6.17 -13.54
C ALA A 57 0.99 -5.90 -13.40
N PRO A 58 1.85 -6.67 -14.09
CA PRO A 58 3.28 -6.39 -14.13
C PRO A 58 3.57 -4.96 -14.60
N GLY A 59 4.43 -4.23 -13.86
CA GLY A 59 4.75 -2.83 -14.13
C GLY A 59 3.62 -1.84 -13.82
N SER A 60 2.75 -2.14 -12.85
CA SER A 60 1.54 -1.34 -12.59
C SER A 60 1.86 0.09 -12.13
N LYS A 61 1.51 1.07 -12.98
CA LYS A 61 1.58 2.50 -12.63
C LYS A 61 0.66 2.85 -11.45
N VAL A 62 -0.46 2.16 -11.30
CA VAL A 62 -1.40 2.40 -10.18
C VAL A 62 -0.80 1.93 -8.87
N MET A 63 -0.16 0.76 -8.86
CA MET A 63 0.57 0.27 -7.68
C MET A 63 1.68 1.25 -7.30
N ARG A 64 2.52 1.65 -8.26
CA ARG A 64 3.67 2.52 -8.01
C ARG A 64 3.30 3.89 -7.45
N ARG A 65 2.06 4.38 -7.63
CA ARG A 65 1.57 5.61 -6.97
C ARG A 65 1.50 5.51 -5.44
N TYR A 66 1.49 4.30 -4.88
CA TYR A 66 1.50 4.08 -3.43
C TYR A 66 2.90 4.11 -2.81
N ARG A 67 3.95 4.16 -3.63
CA ARG A 67 5.33 4.40 -3.19
C ARG A 67 5.38 5.83 -2.65
N GLU A 68 5.59 6.00 -1.34
CA GLU A 68 5.65 7.31 -0.71
C GLU A 68 6.92 8.08 -1.16
N ARG A 69 6.95 9.40 -0.92
CA ARG A 69 7.96 10.34 -1.45
C ARG A 69 9.42 9.98 -1.16
N ASP A 70 9.71 9.15 -0.16
CA ASP A 70 11.09 8.76 0.19
C ASP A 70 11.82 7.99 -0.91
N ASP A 71 11.10 7.36 -1.84
CA ASP A 71 11.74 6.63 -2.94
C ASP A 71 12.20 7.54 -4.09
N GLY A 72 11.69 8.78 -4.15
CA GLY A 72 11.93 9.70 -5.27
C GLY A 72 13.40 10.10 -5.45
N PHE A 73 14.23 9.96 -4.41
CA PHE A 73 15.66 10.25 -4.46
C PHE A 73 16.55 8.99 -4.46
N ARG A 74 16.01 7.81 -4.14
CA ARG A 74 16.78 6.55 -4.14
C ARG A 74 16.92 5.97 -5.55
N GLU A 75 15.84 5.98 -6.33
CA GLU A 75 15.83 5.67 -7.76
C GLU A 75 15.94 6.95 -8.59
N ASN A 76 16.93 7.80 -8.27
CA ASN A 76 17.17 9.04 -9.03
C ASN A 76 18.11 8.76 -10.21
N ALA A 77 17.65 9.05 -11.42
CA ALA A 77 18.43 8.90 -12.65
C ALA A 77 19.72 9.75 -12.69
N LEU A 78 19.79 10.79 -11.85
CA LEU A 78 20.95 11.67 -11.68
C LEU A 78 21.77 11.34 -10.43
N HIS A 79 21.40 10.32 -9.65
CA HIS A 79 22.17 9.89 -8.49
C HIS A 79 23.56 9.44 -8.96
N TRP A 80 24.62 10.14 -8.52
CA TRP A 80 26.02 9.99 -8.95
C TRP A 80 26.39 10.54 -10.34
N VAL A 81 25.49 11.25 -11.01
CA VAL A 81 25.78 11.86 -12.33
C VAL A 81 25.93 13.39 -12.24
N LEU A 82 25.59 13.98 -11.09
CA LEU A 82 25.82 15.39 -10.72
C LEU A 82 26.45 15.47 -9.32
#